data_AF-B0RAF7-F1
#
_entry.id   AF-B0RAF7-F1
#
_cell.length_a   1.000
_cell.length_b   1.000
_cell.length_c   1.000
_cell.angle_alpha   90.00
_cell.angle_beta   90.00
_cell.angle_gamma   90.00
#
_symmetry.space_group_name_H-M   'P 1'
#
loop_
_entity.id
_entity.type
_entity.pdbx_description
1 polymer ?
#
loop_
_entity_poly.entity_id
_entity_poly.type
_entity_poly.pdbx_seq_one_letter_code
_entity_poly.pdbx_strand_id
1 'polypeptide(L)'
;MGDAGPDPHGAAASVVAFVRALATPPWPRHVADAERMLAALGVRPTCDVDAYDPDSDPDPDSELRSLTGSPDAVDHLSLGTHAGGVTIIGFFLARHGRPRDPLVRRDHDALVAALAAAFGVFCPAFDDQPSPVLWDVGELEVGVQLFDRVDSSVMVWVDHRERSVRAEAAAGDGSTAVSADAADPA
;
A
#
# COMPACT_ATOMS: atom_id res chain seq x y z
N MET A 1 15.27 6.80 -33.00
CA MET A 1 15.55 7.41 -31.68
C MET A 1 15.07 6.41 -30.66
N GLY A 2 16.00 5.77 -29.95
CA GLY A 2 15.66 4.76 -28.96
C GLY A 2 15.05 5.45 -27.75
N ASP A 3 13.82 5.05 -27.44
CA ASP A 3 13.18 5.32 -26.15
C ASP A 3 13.95 4.51 -25.10
N ALA A 4 14.97 5.14 -24.53
CA ALA A 4 15.64 4.58 -23.37
C ALA A 4 14.68 4.81 -22.21
N GLY A 5 13.82 3.82 -21.96
CA GLY A 5 13.03 3.74 -20.74
C GLY A 5 13.93 3.97 -19.52
N PRO A 6 13.38 4.50 -18.42
CA PRO A 6 14.17 4.87 -17.25
C PRO A 6 15.08 3.72 -16.81
N ASP A 7 16.31 4.03 -16.43
CA ASP A 7 17.24 3.04 -15.89
C ASP A 7 16.56 2.30 -14.74
N PRO A 8 16.33 0.97 -14.85
CA PRO A 8 15.60 0.21 -13.84
C PRO A 8 16.28 0.29 -12.47
N HIS A 9 17.59 0.51 -12.44
CA HIS A 9 18.32 0.68 -11.18
C HIS A 9 18.07 2.05 -10.53
N GLY A 10 17.97 3.11 -11.33
CA GLY A 10 17.61 4.46 -10.86
C GLY A 10 16.16 4.55 -10.39
N ALA A 11 15.24 3.85 -11.07
CA ALA A 11 13.84 3.75 -10.67
C ALA A 11 13.67 3.07 -9.29
N ALA A 12 14.30 1.92 -9.08
CA ALA A 12 14.25 1.22 -7.80
C ALA A 12 14.85 2.06 -6.64
N ALA A 13 15.98 2.73 -6.87
CA ALA A 13 16.58 3.60 -5.86
C ALA A 13 15.65 4.77 -5.46
N SER A 14 14.95 5.35 -6.44
CA SER A 14 14.01 6.45 -6.23
C SER A 14 12.78 6.00 -5.45
N VAL A 15 12.25 4.80 -5.75
CA VAL A 15 11.15 4.18 -4.98
C VAL A 15 11.59 3.91 -3.54
N VAL A 16 12.76 3.32 -3.32
CA VAL A 16 13.27 3.06 -1.96
C VAL A 16 13.45 4.35 -1.17
N ALA A 17 13.99 5.40 -1.80
CA ALA A 17 14.10 6.71 -1.16
C ALA A 17 12.73 7.30 -0.78
N PHE A 18 11.74 7.15 -1.65
CA PHE A 18 10.36 7.57 -1.40
C PHE A 18 9.73 6.80 -0.24
N VAL A 19 9.84 5.46 -0.21
CA VAL A 19 9.34 4.63 0.90
C VAL A 19 10.01 5.00 2.22
N ARG A 20 11.33 5.23 2.22
CA ARG A 20 12.05 5.68 3.43
C ARG A 20 11.55 7.03 3.93
N ALA A 21 11.29 7.97 3.03
CA ALA A 21 10.75 9.26 3.40
C ALA A 21 9.34 9.13 4.00
N LEU A 22 8.49 8.28 3.41
CA LEU A 22 7.16 7.98 3.97
C LEU A 22 7.26 7.29 5.32
N ALA A 23 8.18 6.34 5.52
CA ALA A 23 8.33 5.62 6.78
C ALA A 23 9.11 6.39 7.86
N THR A 24 9.42 7.68 7.65
CA THR A 24 10.16 8.50 8.62
C THR A 24 9.20 9.20 9.59
N PRO A 25 9.32 8.99 10.92
CA PRO A 25 8.51 9.69 11.91
C PRO A 25 8.82 11.21 11.96
N PRO A 26 7.87 12.04 12.44
CA PRO A 26 6.55 11.67 12.94
C PRO A 26 5.54 11.45 11.80
N TRP A 27 4.71 10.41 11.93
CA TRP A 27 3.68 10.13 10.93
C TRP A 27 2.45 11.03 11.10
N PRO A 28 1.88 11.57 10.01
CA PRO A 28 0.81 12.56 10.08
C PRO A 28 -0.41 11.99 10.78
N ARG A 29 -1.01 12.76 11.69
CA ARG A 29 -2.27 12.39 12.35
C ARG A 29 -3.48 12.85 11.55
N HIS A 30 -3.35 13.98 10.87
CA HIS A 30 -4.43 14.61 10.13
C HIS A 30 -4.09 14.68 8.64
N VAL A 31 -5.13 14.69 7.80
CA VAL A 31 -5.00 14.75 6.34
C VAL A 31 -4.16 15.94 5.88
N ALA A 32 -4.37 17.13 6.46
CA ALA A 32 -3.60 18.32 6.10
C ALA A 32 -2.09 18.17 6.39
N ASP A 33 -1.71 17.40 7.40
CA ASP A 33 -0.31 17.09 7.68
C ASP A 33 0.26 16.11 6.65
N ALA A 34 -0.52 15.08 6.29
CA ALA A 34 -0.14 14.15 5.24
C ALA A 34 0.02 14.84 3.89
N GLU A 35 -0.90 15.72 3.51
CA GLU A 35 -0.79 16.49 2.27
C GLU A 35 0.45 17.38 2.24
N ARG A 36 0.84 17.99 3.37
CA ARG A 36 2.08 18.77 3.47
C ARG A 36 3.33 17.89 3.37
N MET A 37 3.33 16.73 4.01
CA MET A 37 4.39 15.75 3.91
C MET A 37 4.54 15.26 2.45
N LEU A 38 3.44 14.85 1.82
CA LEU A 38 3.39 14.39 0.44
C LEU A 38 3.83 15.49 -0.54
N ALA A 39 3.40 16.73 -0.31
CA ALA A 39 3.83 17.89 -1.10
C ALA A 39 5.33 18.10 -1.11
N ALA A 40 6.02 17.84 0.01
CA ALA A 40 7.47 17.92 0.10
C ALA A 40 8.18 16.82 -0.71
N LEU A 41 7.47 15.73 -0.99
CA LEU A 41 7.91 14.62 -1.84
C LEU A 41 7.48 14.78 -3.31
N GLY A 42 6.90 15.93 -3.68
CA GLY A 42 6.38 16.19 -5.03
C GLY A 42 4.96 15.69 -5.27
N VAL A 43 4.35 15.00 -4.30
CA VAL A 43 3.03 14.37 -4.42
C VAL A 43 1.92 15.34 -4.03
N ARG A 44 0.78 15.29 -4.74
CA ARG A 44 -0.40 16.12 -4.51
C ARG A 44 -1.68 15.28 -4.57
N PRO A 45 -2.72 15.62 -3.80
CA PRO A 45 -4.05 15.05 -4.00
C PRO A 45 -4.56 15.32 -5.41
N THR A 46 -5.24 14.33 -5.98
CA THR A 46 -6.16 14.55 -7.10
C THR A 46 -7.54 14.89 -6.55
N CYS A 47 -8.43 15.40 -7.39
CA CYS A 47 -9.84 15.62 -7.01
C CYS A 47 -10.64 14.31 -6.95
N ASP A 48 -10.01 13.17 -7.24
CA ASP A 48 -10.69 11.89 -7.44
C ASP A 48 -10.65 11.07 -6.15
N VAL A 49 -11.81 10.57 -5.74
CA VAL A 49 -11.92 9.47 -4.77
C VAL A 49 -11.36 8.22 -5.46
N ASP A 50 -10.48 7.50 -4.78
CA ASP A 50 -9.95 6.25 -5.29
C ASP A 50 -11.05 5.18 -5.18
N ALA A 51 -11.54 4.72 -6.32
CA ALA A 51 -12.60 3.70 -6.40
C ALA A 51 -12.07 2.27 -6.21
N TYR A 52 -10.79 2.10 -5.86
CA TYR A 52 -10.17 0.79 -5.67
C TYR A 52 -10.47 0.19 -4.29
N ASP A 53 -11.76 -0.04 -4.03
CA ASP A 53 -12.24 -1.15 -3.21
C ASP A 53 -13.70 -1.48 -3.63
N PRO A 54 -13.90 -2.37 -4.61
CA PRO A 54 -15.23 -2.69 -5.12
C PRO A 54 -16.05 -3.61 -4.20
N ASP A 55 -15.46 -4.15 -3.14
CA ASP A 55 -16.08 -5.16 -2.26
C ASP A 55 -16.32 -4.66 -0.82
N SER A 56 -15.74 -3.54 -0.41
CA SER A 56 -16.05 -2.92 0.88
C SER A 56 -17.36 -2.13 0.82
N ASP A 57 -18.29 -2.46 1.73
CA ASP A 57 -19.41 -1.57 2.03
C ASP A 57 -18.84 -0.19 2.39
N PRO A 58 -19.40 0.91 1.87
CA PRO A 58 -18.87 2.24 2.11
C PRO A 58 -19.01 2.58 3.60
N ASP A 59 -17.92 2.42 4.34
CA ASP A 59 -17.78 2.97 5.69
C ASP A 59 -17.70 4.49 5.56
N PRO A 60 -18.69 5.25 6.07
CA PRO A 60 -18.71 6.71 5.95
C PRO A 60 -17.54 7.40 6.66
N ASP A 61 -16.88 6.72 7.58
CA ASP A 61 -15.71 7.23 8.28
C ASP A 61 -14.39 6.90 7.58
N SER A 62 -14.42 6.08 6.52
CA SER A 62 -13.25 5.70 5.72
C SER A 62 -13.23 6.38 4.36
N GLU A 63 -12.07 6.92 3.99
CA GLU A 63 -11.87 7.52 2.66
C GLU A 63 -10.52 7.07 2.08
N LEU A 64 -10.52 6.71 0.79
CA LEU A 64 -9.32 6.48 -0.01
C LEU A 64 -9.25 7.53 -1.12
N ARG A 65 -8.17 8.32 -1.16
CA ARG A 65 -8.01 9.44 -2.09
C ARG A 65 -6.86 9.19 -3.04
N SER A 66 -7.09 9.39 -4.34
CA SER A 66 -6.06 9.27 -5.37
C SER A 66 -5.07 10.45 -5.30
N LEU A 67 -3.79 10.17 -5.51
CA LEU A 67 -2.68 11.12 -5.48
C LEU A 67 -1.91 11.11 -6.81
N THR A 68 -1.20 12.20 -7.11
CA THR A 68 -0.35 12.36 -8.31
C THR A 68 1.00 13.00 -7.95
N GLY A 69 2.00 12.96 -8.84
CA GLY A 69 3.31 13.62 -8.62
C GLY A 69 4.38 12.74 -7.97
N SER A 70 4.36 11.44 -8.24
CA SER A 70 5.26 10.41 -7.72
C SER A 70 6.51 10.19 -8.60
N PRO A 71 7.50 9.39 -8.15
CA PRO A 71 8.56 8.92 -9.03
C PRO A 71 7.98 8.26 -10.30
N ASP A 72 8.67 8.37 -11.44
CA ASP A 72 8.19 7.91 -12.76
C ASP A 72 7.74 6.43 -12.80
N ALA A 73 8.24 5.62 -11.87
CA ALA A 73 7.91 4.20 -11.75
C ALA A 73 6.60 3.91 -10.99
N VAL A 74 5.92 4.92 -10.45
CA VAL A 74 4.66 4.77 -9.70
C VAL A 74 3.48 5.06 -10.64
N ASP A 75 2.64 4.06 -10.85
CA ASP A 75 1.46 4.12 -11.72
C ASP A 75 0.25 4.73 -11.02
N HIS A 76 0.05 4.38 -9.75
CA HIS A 76 -1.10 4.79 -8.96
C HIS A 76 -0.67 4.97 -7.51
N LEU A 77 -1.11 6.03 -6.84
CA LEU A 77 -0.75 6.34 -5.46
C LEU A 77 -2.02 6.82 -4.74
N SER A 78 -2.22 6.39 -3.51
CA SER A 78 -3.41 6.68 -2.73
C SER A 78 -3.10 6.97 -1.26
N LEU A 79 -3.99 7.74 -0.63
CA LEU A 79 -3.98 8.07 0.80
C LEU A 79 -5.28 7.56 1.42
N GLY A 80 -5.18 6.64 2.37
CA GLY A 80 -6.29 6.13 3.15
C GLY A 80 -6.41 6.80 4.50
N THR A 81 -7.65 7.06 4.90
CA THR A 81 -8.00 7.65 6.20
C THR A 81 -9.19 6.94 6.81
N HIS A 82 -9.26 6.92 8.14
CA HIS A 82 -10.39 6.45 8.91
C HIS A 82 -10.66 7.41 10.10
N ALA A 83 -11.92 7.81 10.30
CA ALA A 83 -12.35 8.79 11.29
C ALA A 83 -11.51 10.09 11.27
N GLY A 84 -11.13 10.54 10.07
CA GLY A 84 -10.28 11.73 9.85
C GLY A 84 -8.80 11.55 10.18
N GLY A 85 -8.38 10.35 10.60
CA GLY A 85 -6.99 9.98 10.87
C GLY A 85 -6.34 9.26 9.69
N VAL A 86 -5.08 9.55 9.41
CA VAL A 86 -4.32 8.87 8.35
C VAL A 86 -3.97 7.44 8.79
N THR A 87 -4.33 6.47 7.95
CA THR A 87 -4.12 5.03 8.20
C THR A 87 -3.05 4.45 7.27
N ILE A 88 -3.10 4.77 5.98
CA ILE A 88 -2.25 4.14 4.96
C ILE A 88 -1.90 5.09 3.82
N ILE A 89 -0.71 4.92 3.25
CA ILE A 89 -0.33 5.47 1.94
C ILE A 89 0.13 4.27 1.10
N GLY A 90 -0.54 4.03 -0.02
CA GLY A 90 -0.30 2.87 -0.89
C GLY A 90 -0.04 3.26 -2.34
N PHE A 91 0.80 2.53 -3.06
CA PHE A 91 1.02 2.76 -4.48
C PHE A 91 1.37 1.50 -5.27
N PHE A 92 1.06 1.54 -6.56
CA PHE A 92 1.43 0.53 -7.54
C PHE A 92 2.63 0.99 -8.36
N LEU A 93 3.56 0.08 -8.60
CA LEU A 93 4.65 0.27 -9.55
C LEU A 93 4.23 -0.10 -10.97
N ALA A 94 4.89 0.54 -11.94
CA ALA A 94 4.71 0.40 -13.38
C ALA A 94 4.39 -1.04 -13.81
N ARG A 95 3.19 -1.24 -14.37
CA ARG A 95 2.63 -2.54 -14.72
C ARG A 95 3.27 -3.15 -15.96
N HIS A 96 3.50 -4.46 -15.92
CA HIS A 96 3.64 -5.25 -17.14
C HIS A 96 2.37 -6.08 -17.34
N GLY A 97 1.63 -5.79 -18.42
CA GLY A 97 0.27 -6.30 -18.67
C GLY A 97 0.16 -7.80 -19.01
N ARG A 98 1.07 -8.64 -18.51
CA ARG A 98 1.06 -10.09 -18.73
C ARG A 98 1.04 -10.82 -17.38
N PRO A 99 0.25 -11.90 -17.23
CA PRO A 99 0.37 -12.78 -16.07
C PRO A 99 1.78 -13.37 -15.94
N ARG A 100 2.25 -13.52 -14.70
CA ARG A 100 3.54 -14.15 -14.36
C ARG A 100 4.73 -13.58 -15.15
N ASP A 101 4.77 -12.26 -15.30
CA ASP A 101 5.87 -11.61 -16.00
C ASP A 101 7.18 -11.75 -15.17
N PRO A 102 8.21 -12.42 -15.71
CA PRO A 102 9.47 -12.60 -14.99
C PRO A 102 10.20 -11.29 -14.70
N LEU A 103 9.94 -10.22 -15.46
CA LEU A 103 10.53 -8.90 -15.21
C LEU A 103 9.94 -8.28 -13.93
N VAL A 104 8.63 -8.33 -13.75
CA VAL A 104 7.98 -7.83 -12.53
C VAL A 104 8.44 -8.62 -11.32
N ARG A 105 8.59 -9.94 -11.44
CA ARG A 105 9.13 -10.76 -10.36
C ARG A 105 10.55 -10.34 -9.99
N ARG A 106 11.40 -10.09 -10.99
CA ARG A 106 12.77 -9.61 -10.77
C ARG A 106 12.80 -8.25 -10.09
N ASP A 107 11.96 -7.32 -10.53
CA ASP A 107 11.91 -5.96 -9.98
C ASP A 107 11.34 -5.95 -8.56
N HIS A 108 10.34 -6.80 -8.29
CA HIS A 108 9.86 -7.10 -6.94
C HIS A 108 11.01 -7.60 -6.04
N ASP A 109 11.72 -8.65 -6.46
CA ASP A 109 12.78 -9.25 -5.63
C ASP A 109 13.94 -8.25 -5.40
N ALA A 110 14.25 -7.42 -6.40
CA ALA A 110 15.24 -6.34 -6.27
C ALA A 110 14.77 -5.24 -5.29
N LEU A 111 13.49 -4.85 -5.35
CA LEU A 111 12.90 -3.89 -4.42
C LEU A 111 12.92 -4.43 -2.99
N VAL A 112 12.51 -5.68 -2.77
CA VAL A 112 12.54 -6.34 -1.46
C VAL A 112 13.96 -6.39 -0.90
N ALA A 113 14.96 -6.74 -1.74
CA ALA A 113 16.35 -6.74 -1.30
C ALA A 113 16.84 -5.33 -0.91
N ALA A 114 16.45 -4.30 -1.66
CA ALA A 114 16.84 -2.92 -1.38
C ALA A 114 16.15 -2.36 -0.11
N LEU A 115 14.87 -2.69 0.10
CA LEU A 115 14.15 -2.35 1.32
C LEU A 115 14.69 -3.11 2.53
N ALA A 116 15.08 -4.38 2.36
CA ALA A 116 15.74 -5.14 3.42
C ALA A 116 17.09 -4.53 3.82
N ALA A 117 17.83 -3.97 2.86
CA ALA A 117 19.04 -3.21 3.16
C ALA A 117 18.76 -1.89 3.92
N ALA A 118 17.55 -1.31 3.77
CA ALA A 118 17.16 -0.06 4.41
C ALA A 118 16.52 -0.24 5.80
N PHE A 119 15.68 -1.26 5.97
CA PHE A 119 14.85 -1.49 7.16
C PHE A 119 15.24 -2.76 7.94
N GLY A 120 16.11 -3.60 7.39
CA GLY A 120 16.53 -4.86 8.00
C GLY A 120 15.71 -6.06 7.52
N VAL A 121 15.59 -7.07 8.37
CA VAL A 121 14.92 -8.33 8.03
C VAL A 121 13.41 -8.10 7.92
N PHE A 122 12.80 -8.61 6.85
CA PHE A 122 11.35 -8.64 6.68
C PHE A 122 10.74 -9.91 7.29
N CYS A 123 9.44 -9.83 7.57
CA CYS A 123 8.60 -10.96 7.94
C CYS A 123 7.68 -11.30 6.76
N PRO A 124 7.56 -12.56 6.34
CA PRO A 124 6.49 -12.95 5.43
C PRO A 124 5.14 -12.79 6.15
N ALA A 125 4.13 -12.26 5.45
CA ALA A 125 2.79 -12.16 6.02
C ALA A 125 2.11 -13.53 6.16
N PHE A 126 2.46 -14.48 5.29
CA PHE A 126 1.99 -15.86 5.32
C PHE A 126 3.17 -16.83 5.17
N ASP A 127 3.25 -17.84 6.03
CA ASP A 127 4.37 -18.80 6.06
C ASP A 127 4.55 -19.58 4.75
N ASP A 128 3.48 -19.77 3.99
CA ASP A 128 3.45 -20.55 2.75
C ASP A 128 3.52 -19.70 1.48
N GLN A 129 3.60 -18.37 1.60
CA GLN A 129 3.58 -17.46 0.45
C GLN A 129 4.80 -16.54 0.44
N PRO A 130 5.44 -16.34 -0.72
CA PRO A 130 6.61 -15.47 -0.83
C PRO A 130 6.26 -13.96 -0.81
N SER A 131 4.97 -13.63 -0.76
CA SER A 131 4.42 -12.28 -0.78
C SER A 131 3.01 -12.34 -0.19
N PRO A 132 2.57 -11.32 0.58
CA PRO A 132 3.31 -10.10 0.87
C PRO A 132 4.41 -10.28 1.92
N VAL A 133 5.38 -9.36 1.89
CA VAL A 133 6.45 -9.23 2.90
C VAL A 133 6.33 -7.89 3.61
N LEU A 134 6.63 -7.89 4.90
CA LEU A 134 6.36 -6.78 5.82
C LEU A 134 7.63 -6.40 6.60
N TRP A 135 7.78 -5.12 6.90
CA TRP A 135 8.80 -4.59 7.81
C TRP A 135 8.14 -3.76 8.92
N ASP A 136 8.50 -4.05 10.16
CA ASP A 136 8.16 -3.21 11.31
C ASP A 136 9.10 -2.01 11.40
N VAL A 137 8.58 -0.80 11.20
CA VAL A 137 9.34 0.46 11.25
C VAL A 137 8.74 1.39 12.31
N GLY A 138 9.09 1.14 13.58
CA GLY A 138 8.56 1.92 14.69
C GLY A 138 7.05 1.70 14.87
N GLU A 139 6.23 2.74 14.76
CA GLU A 139 4.75 2.62 14.79
C GLU A 139 4.15 2.20 13.44
N LEU A 140 4.98 2.15 12.39
CA LEU A 140 4.57 1.90 11.02
C LEU A 140 4.89 0.48 10.61
N GLU A 141 4.16 -0.01 9.62
CA GLU A 141 4.54 -1.17 8.83
C GLU A 141 4.70 -0.75 7.37
N VAL A 142 5.72 -1.32 6.73
CA VAL A 142 5.96 -1.17 5.30
C VAL A 142 5.70 -2.53 4.68
N GLY A 143 4.85 -2.61 3.67
CA GLY A 143 4.54 -3.86 3.00
C GLY A 143 4.75 -3.80 1.50
N VAL A 144 5.09 -4.95 0.92
CA VAL A 144 5.23 -5.15 -0.52
C VAL A 144 4.48 -6.39 -0.92
N GLN A 145 3.62 -6.27 -1.93
CA GLN A 145 2.82 -7.36 -2.50
C GLN A 145 3.05 -7.48 -4.00
N LEU A 146 3.37 -8.69 -4.45
CA LEU A 146 3.34 -9.07 -5.84
C LEU A 146 1.96 -9.61 -6.22
N PHE A 147 1.38 -9.02 -7.26
CA PHE A 147 0.26 -9.59 -8.01
C PHE A 147 0.80 -10.18 -9.31
N ASP A 148 0.49 -11.43 -9.62
CA ASP A 148 1.00 -12.10 -10.82
C ASP A 148 -0.05 -12.94 -11.59
N ARG A 149 -1.30 -12.96 -11.10
CA ARG A 149 -2.35 -13.87 -11.59
C ARG A 149 -3.03 -13.41 -12.87
N VAL A 150 -3.43 -12.14 -12.94
CA VAL A 150 -4.20 -11.56 -14.06
C VAL A 150 -3.33 -10.56 -14.80
N ASP A 151 -2.78 -9.61 -14.06
CA ASP A 151 -1.71 -8.70 -14.43
C ASP A 151 -0.54 -8.89 -13.47
N SER A 152 0.67 -8.52 -13.93
CA SER A 152 1.83 -8.51 -13.06
C SER A 152 2.08 -7.09 -12.58
N SER A 153 1.92 -6.87 -11.27
CA SER A 153 2.12 -5.58 -10.63
C SER A 153 2.70 -5.75 -9.22
N VAL A 154 3.34 -4.68 -8.73
CA VAL A 154 3.83 -4.61 -7.36
C VAL A 154 3.12 -3.49 -6.65
N MET A 155 2.46 -3.79 -5.53
CA MET A 155 1.93 -2.81 -4.62
C MET A 155 2.89 -2.64 -3.45
N VAL A 156 3.08 -1.40 -3.04
CA VAL A 156 3.85 -1.02 -1.85
C VAL A 156 2.95 -0.17 -0.97
N TRP A 157 2.96 -0.38 0.33
CA TRP A 157 2.25 0.47 1.28
C TRP A 157 3.11 0.80 2.49
N VAL A 158 2.76 1.91 3.12
CA VAL A 158 3.19 2.28 4.46
C VAL A 158 1.93 2.55 5.26
N ASP A 159 1.73 1.83 6.35
CA ASP A 159 0.55 1.96 7.19
C ASP A 159 0.93 2.23 8.64
N HIS A 160 0.00 2.80 9.39
CA HIS A 160 0.15 2.97 10.83
C HIS A 160 -0.60 1.86 11.55
N ARG A 161 0.12 0.81 11.93
CA ARG A 161 -0.42 -0.44 12.50
C ARG A 161 -1.61 -0.28 13.44
N GLU A 162 -1.47 0.50 14.52
CA GLU A 162 -2.55 0.67 15.50
C GLU A 162 -3.78 1.42 14.96
N ARG A 163 -3.61 2.29 13.97
CA ARG A 163 -4.71 3.04 13.35
C ARG A 163 -5.39 2.20 12.29
N SER A 164 -4.62 1.49 11.47
CA SER A 164 -5.13 0.50 10.50
C SER A 164 -5.97 -0.56 11.22
N VAL A 165 -5.44 -1.20 12.27
CA VAL A 165 -6.18 -2.22 13.05
C VAL A 165 -7.49 -1.67 13.63
N ARG A 166 -7.50 -0.42 14.09
CA ARG A 166 -8.74 0.21 14.59
C ARG A 166 -9.77 0.47 13.48
N ALA A 167 -9.31 0.87 12.31
CA ALA A 167 -10.16 1.05 11.13
C ALA A 167 -10.77 -0.29 10.69
N GLU A 168 -9.96 -1.34 10.56
CA GLU A 168 -10.41 -2.69 10.22
C GLU A 168 -11.42 -3.25 11.24
N ALA A 169 -11.17 -3.04 12.54
CA ALA A 169 -12.09 -3.46 13.59
C ALA A 169 -13.44 -2.73 13.51
N ALA A 170 -13.43 -1.42 13.21
CA ALA A 170 -14.64 -0.64 13.04
C ALA A 170 -15.45 -1.07 11.81
N ALA A 171 -14.77 -1.45 10.72
CA ALA A 171 -15.41 -2.00 9.53
C ALA A 171 -15.99 -3.41 9.77
N GLY A 172 -15.32 -4.25 10.56
CA GLY A 172 -15.74 -5.62 10.88
C GLY A 172 -16.93 -5.74 11.84
N ASP A 173 -17.13 -4.75 12.73
CA ASP A 173 -18.25 -4.73 13.70
C ASP A 173 -19.62 -4.47 13.04
N GLY A 174 -19.68 -4.22 11.73
CA GLY A 174 -20.91 -4.16 10.93
C GLY A 174 -21.47 -5.54 10.52
N SER A 175 -20.71 -6.62 10.67
CA SER A 175 -21.18 -7.98 10.37
C SER A 175 -21.89 -8.58 11.59
N THR A 176 -23.11 -8.10 11.85
CA THR A 176 -23.97 -8.70 12.88
C THR A 176 -24.19 -10.19 12.61
N ALA A 177 -23.61 -11.00 13.50
CA ALA A 177 -24.07 -12.30 13.96
C ALA A 177 -25.34 -12.82 13.27
N VAL A 178 -25.18 -13.77 12.34
CA VAL A 178 -26.22 -14.77 12.13
C VAL A 178 -26.15 -15.69 13.35
N SER A 179 -26.97 -15.39 14.35
CA SER A 179 -27.18 -16.22 15.53
C SER A 179 -27.42 -17.66 15.09
N ALA A 180 -26.44 -18.52 15.40
CA ALA A 180 -26.70 -19.93 15.61
C ALA A 180 -27.52 -20.04 16.90
N ASP A 181 -28.86 -20.08 16.77
CA ASP A 181 -29.71 -21.02 17.51
C ASP A 181 -31.16 -20.90 17.04
N ALA A 182 -31.73 -21.98 16.52
CA ALA A 182 -32.92 -22.62 17.10
C ALA A 182 -33.47 -23.72 16.16
N ALA A 183 -33.08 -24.95 16.50
CA ALA A 183 -33.94 -26.13 16.55
C ALA A 183 -34.68 -26.61 15.28
N ASP A 184 -34.15 -27.68 14.69
CA ASP A 184 -34.98 -28.83 14.32
C ASP A 184 -35.37 -29.56 15.62
N PRO A 185 -36.65 -29.92 15.87
CA PRO A 185 -37.01 -31.30 15.57
C PRO A 185 -38.48 -31.55 15.13
N ALA A 186 -38.58 -32.63 14.33
CA ALA A 186 -39.66 -33.62 14.14
C ALA A 186 -40.58 -33.46 12.92
#